data_AF-A0A9X3WTK0-F1
#
_entry.id   AF-A0A9X3WTK0-F1
#
_cell.length_a   1.000
_cell.length_b   1.000
_cell.length_c   1.000
_cell.angle_alpha   90.00
_cell.angle_beta   90.00
_cell.angle_gamma   90.00
#
_symmetry.space_group_name_H-M   'P 1'
#
loop_
_entity.id
_entity.type
_entity.pdbx_description
1 polymer ?
#
loop_
_entity_poly.entity_id
_entity_poly.type
_entity_poly.pdbx_seq_one_letter_code
_entity_poly.pdbx_strand_id
1 'polypeptide(L)' 'MVGIGLSIFLYLVGLFILYIVIETAVRRGINSSIIGRYIEDKYDIKKNKKSFLDDDLDND' A
#
# COMPACT_ATOMS: atom_id res chain seq x y z
N MET A 1 -5.32 -20.31 -35.53
CA MET A 1 -5.78 -20.28 -34.12
C MET A 1 -4.64 -20.15 -33.11
N VAL A 2 -3.51 -20.86 -33.26
CA VAL A 2 -2.37 -20.82 -32.30
C VAL A 2 -1.77 -19.41 -32.12
N GLY A 3 -1.54 -18.67 -33.20
CA GLY A 3 -0.94 -17.33 -33.12
C GLY A 3 -1.79 -16.29 -32.38
N ILE A 4 -3.12 -16.38 -32.49
CA ILE A 4 -4.04 -15.45 -31.80
C ILE A 4 -4.01 -15.71 -30.29
N GLY A 5 -3.96 -16.98 -29.88
CA GLY A 5 -3.85 -17.36 -28.47
C GLY A 5 -2.57 -16.86 -27.81
N LEU A 6 -1.43 -16.96 -28.52
CA LEU A 6 -0.14 -16.44 -28.03
C LEU A 6 -0.16 -14.92 -27.87
N SER A 7 -0.75 -14.19 -28.84
CA SER A 7 -0.87 -12.73 -28.77
C SER A 7 -1.73 -12.28 -27.58
N ILE A 8 -2.85 -12.96 -27.32
CA ILE A 8 -3.72 -12.67 -26.17
C ILE A 8 -2.98 -12.93 -24.86
N PHE A 9 -2.25 -14.03 -24.75
CA PHE A 9 -1.46 -14.36 -23.56
C PHE A 9 -0.40 -13.29 -23.26
N LEU A 10 0.37 -12.87 -24.27
CA LEU A 10 1.37 -11.81 -24.10
C LEU A 10 0.75 -10.48 -23.69
N TYR A 11 -0.43 -10.15 -24.23
CA TYR A 11 -1.16 -8.94 -23.86
C TYR A 11 -1.59 -8.96 -22.38
N LEU A 12 -2.11 -10.10 -21.90
CA LEU A 12 -2.49 -10.28 -20.50
C LEU A 12 -1.28 -10.18 -19.55
N VAL A 13 -0.14 -10.78 -19.93
CA VAL A 13 1.10 -10.67 -19.16
C VAL A 13 1.57 -9.22 -19.07
N GLY A 14 1.54 -8.48 -20.19
CA GLY A 14 1.88 -7.06 -20.21
C GLY A 14 0.98 -6.21 -19.30
N LEU A 15 -0.34 -6.44 -19.37
CA LEU A 15 -1.31 -5.80 -18.49
C LEU A 15 -1.06 -6.10 -17.02
N PHE A 16 -0.71 -7.34 -16.69
CA PHE A 16 -0.39 -7.76 -15.33
C PHE A 16 0.86 -7.06 -14.79
N ILE A 17 1.93 -6.98 -15.59
CA ILE A 17 3.15 -6.24 -15.22
C ILE A 17 2.83 -4.76 -15.03
N LEU A 18 2.07 -4.15 -15.95
CA LEU A 18 1.67 -2.74 -15.84
C LEU A 18 0.86 -2.48 -14.57
N TYR A 19 -0.07 -3.37 -14.22
CA TYR A 19 -0.82 -3.31 -12.97
C TYR A 19 0.12 -3.28 -11.75
N ILE A 20 1.11 -4.18 -11.69
CA ILE A 20 2.08 -4.21 -10.59
C ILE A 20 2.89 -2.91 -10.51
N VAL A 21 3.29 -2.34 -11.65
CA VAL A 21 4.03 -1.07 -11.70
C VAL A 21 3.18 0.06 -11.14
N ILE A 22 1.94 0.21 -11.59
CA ILE A 22 1.03 1.25 -11.10
C ILE A 22 0.73 1.02 -9.62
N GLU A 23 0.42 -0.21 -9.21
CA GLU A 23 0.15 -0.54 -7.81
C GLU A 23 1.35 -0.21 -6.92
N THR A 24 2.56 -0.54 -7.36
CA THR A 24 3.78 -0.24 -6.62
C THR A 24 4.04 1.26 -6.56
N ALA A 25 3.95 1.96 -7.69
CA ALA A 25 4.14 3.41 -7.74
C ALA A 25 3.09 4.17 -6.91
N VAL A 26 1.84 3.72 -6.93
CA VAL A 26 0.73 4.35 -6.21
C VAL A 26 0.72 3.92 -4.74
N ARG A 27 0.56 2.62 -4.44
CA ARG A 27 0.48 2.16 -3.04
C ARG A 27 1.80 2.30 -2.32
N ARG A 28 2.90 1.77 -2.87
CA ARG A 28 4.20 1.89 -2.17
C ARG A 28 4.73 3.31 -2.26
N GLY A 29 4.60 3.99 -3.39
CA GLY A 29 5.03 5.37 -3.52
C GLY A 29 4.26 6.35 -2.63
N ILE A 30 2.93 6.23 -2.48
CA ILE A 30 2.15 7.07 -1.55
C ILE A 30 2.43 6.67 -0.10
N ASN A 31 2.47 5.37 0.21
CA ASN A 31 2.70 4.88 1.57
C ASN A 31 4.13 5.13 2.08
N SER A 32 5.12 5.29 1.18
CA SER A 32 6.49 5.68 1.52
C SER A 32 6.76 7.17 1.32
N SER A 33 5.79 7.94 0.85
CA SER A 33 5.95 9.37 0.59
C SER A 33 5.79 10.16 1.87
N ILE A 34 6.55 11.25 1.98
CA ILE A 34 6.40 12.30 2.98
C ILE A 34 4.94 12.76 3.09
N ILE A 35 4.14 12.71 2.02
CA ILE A 35 2.69 12.99 2.07
C ILE A 35 1.90 11.92 2.82
N GLY A 36 2.20 10.64 2.63
CA GLY A 36 1.54 9.55 3.37
C GLY A 36 1.82 9.69 4.86
N ARG A 37 3.09 9.89 5.22
CA ARG A 37 3.53 10.12 6.60
C ARG A 37 3.03 11.45 7.17
N TYR A 38 2.96 12.52 6.37
CA TYR A 38 2.41 13.81 6.79
C TYR A 38 0.91 13.75 7.03
N ILE A 39 0.15 12.98 6.24
CA ILE A 39 -1.28 12.74 6.48
C ILE A 39 -1.44 11.83 7.71
N GLU A 40 -0.64 10.79 7.85
CA GLU A 40 -0.62 9.92 9.03
C GLU A 40 -0.31 10.74 10.29
N ASP A 41 0.77 11.51 10.32
CA ASP A 41 1.12 12.39 11.45
C ASP A 41 0.01 13.42 11.73
N LYS A 42 -0.59 14.03 10.71
CA LYS A 42 -1.59 15.11 10.92
C LYS A 42 -2.98 14.60 11.31
N TYR A 43 -3.37 13.38 10.89
CA TYR A 43 -4.67 12.79 11.17
C TYR A 43 -4.63 11.73 12.29
N ASP A 44 -3.49 11.09 12.55
CA ASP A 44 -3.28 10.10 13.62
C ASP A 44 -2.95 10.73 14.99
N ILE A 45 -2.51 12.00 15.04
CA ILE A 45 -2.51 12.79 16.30
C ILE A 45 -3.90 12.87 16.93
N LYS A 46 -4.97 12.63 16.16
CA LYS A 46 -6.35 12.54 16.69
C LYS A 46 -6.81 11.14 17.10
N LYS A 47 -6.06 10.07 16.81
CA LYS A 47 -6.51 8.70 17.09
C LYS A 47 -5.52 7.81 17.84
N ASN A 48 -4.24 8.14 17.95
CA ASN A 48 -3.32 7.25 18.67
C ASN A 48 -2.26 7.97 19.51
N LYS A 49 -2.73 8.62 20.58
CA LYS A 49 -2.01 8.55 21.88
C LYS A 49 -2.82 7.70 22.85
N LYS A 50 -3.07 6.45 22.45
CA LYS A 50 -3.33 5.34 23.37
C LYS A 50 -2.58 4.14 22.80
N SER A 51 -1.28 4.15 23.06
CA SER A 51 -0.45 2.95 23.05
C SER A 51 -1.23 1.86 23.78
N PHE A 52 -1.64 0.82 23.06
CA PHE A 52 -2.25 -0.39 23.63
C PHE A 52 -1.28 -1.13 24.57
N LEU A 53 -0.03 -0.66 24.68
CA LEU A 53 1.05 -1.22 25.49
C LEU A 53 1.43 -0.31 26.68
N ASP A 54 0.76 0.83 26.88
CA ASP A 54 1.00 1.72 28.04
C ASP A 54 -0.02 1.49 29.18
N ASP A 55 -0.85 0.45 29.09
CA ASP A 55 -1.65 -0.02 30.23
C ASP A 55 -0.73 -0.88 31.13
N ASP A 56 0.38 -0.28 31.57
CA ASP A 56 1.05 -0.68 32.81
C ASP A 56 0.02 -0.43 33.92
N LEU A 57 -0.81 -1.45 34.15
CA LEU A 57 -1.60 -1.61 35.34
C LEU A 57 -0.63 -1.82 36.50
N ASP A 58 -0.05 -0.70 36.95
CA ASP A 58 0.43 -0.48 38.30
C ASP A 58 -0.67 -0.96 39.25
N ASN A 59 -0.53 -2.21 39.69
CA ASN A 59 -1.40 -2.84 40.67
C ASN A 59 -0.74 -2.66 42.04
N ASP A 60 -1.52 -2.16 42.99
CA ASP A 60 -1.17 -1.74 44.36
C ASP A 60 -0.11 -2.59 45.10
#